data_AF-A0A9P1BRF5-F1
#
_entry.id   AF-A0A9P1BRF5-F1
#
_cell.length_a   1.000
_cell.length_b   1.000
_cell.length_c   1.000
_cell.angle_alpha   90.00
_cell.angle_beta   90.00
_cell.angle_gamma   90.00
#
_symmetry.space_group_name_H-M   'P 1'
#
loop_
_entity.id
_entity.type
_entity.pdbx_description
1 polymer ?
#
loop_
_entity_poly.entity_id
_entity_poly.type
_entity_poly.pdbx_seq_one_letter_code
_entity_poly.pdbx_strand_id
1 'polypeptide(L)'
;MDFRITIRFAKATNILAFAGVSQKVKVLIGHSLSLLPRLAANMNERFGGVFTDTRGSRYDQELMMLIQHGLLEPKAVIVADNVLKPGTPLYLWLITRDARFKTEIYPVGEFAMPAKDWMSVSIYDPEAAAASGEQPLPSPPAELLRLHAAADEMRARGELLFPGRIRCNFCDTQIPD
;
A
#
# COMPACT_ATOMS: atom_id res chain seq x y z
N MET A 1 6.76 14.99 -16.40
CA MET A 1 6.12 14.03 -15.47
C MET A 1 7.23 13.19 -14.87
N ASP A 2 7.70 13.53 -13.67
CA ASP A 2 8.71 12.76 -12.96
C ASP A 2 8.02 11.64 -12.17
N PHE A 3 8.19 10.40 -12.61
CA PHE A 3 7.71 9.23 -11.89
C PHE A 3 8.70 8.89 -10.77
N ARG A 4 8.34 9.20 -9.52
CA ARG A 4 9.13 8.84 -8.34
C ARG A 4 8.66 7.50 -7.79
N ILE A 5 9.43 6.44 -8.08
CA ILE A 5 9.15 5.08 -7.60
C ILE A 5 9.84 4.90 -6.23
N THR A 6 9.05 4.64 -5.18
CA THR A 6 9.59 4.28 -3.85
C THR A 6 9.79 2.76 -3.79
N ILE A 7 11.03 2.28 -4.00
CA ILE A 7 11.36 0.84 -3.95
C ILE A 7 11.89 0.46 -2.56
N ARG A 8 11.31 -0.59 -1.96
CA ARG A 8 11.64 -1.09 -0.62
C ARG A 8 12.63 -2.24 -0.65
N PHE A 9 13.85 -2.03 -1.14
CA PHE A 9 14.88 -3.07 -0.99
C PHE A 9 16.29 -2.49 -1.04
N ALA A 10 17.14 -2.83 -0.07
CA ALA A 10 18.54 -2.39 -0.04
C ALA A 10 19.38 -2.88 -1.25
N LYS A 11 18.93 -3.93 -1.96
CA LYS A 11 19.55 -4.39 -3.22
C LYS A 11 19.01 -3.68 -4.47
N ALA A 12 17.98 -2.84 -4.36
CA ALA A 12 17.38 -2.17 -5.50
C ALA A 12 18.34 -1.16 -6.16
N THR A 13 19.20 -0.52 -5.38
CA THR A 13 20.17 0.48 -5.88
C THR A 13 21.07 -0.06 -6.98
N ASN A 14 21.59 -1.29 -6.82
CA ASN A 14 22.44 -1.92 -7.84
C ASN A 14 21.67 -2.27 -9.11
N ILE A 15 20.43 -2.75 -8.99
CA ILE A 15 19.57 -3.06 -10.14
C ILE A 15 19.23 -1.78 -10.89
N LEU A 16 18.89 -0.70 -10.17
CA LEU A 16 18.59 0.61 -10.76
C LEU A 16 19.82 1.22 -11.46
N ALA A 17 21.01 1.05 -10.88
CA ALA A 17 22.27 1.49 -11.47
C ALA A 17 22.58 0.71 -12.74
N PHE A 18 22.44 -0.62 -12.69
CA PHE A 18 22.60 -1.48 -13.86
C PHE A 18 21.61 -1.12 -14.99
N ALA A 19 20.36 -0.81 -14.64
CA ALA A 19 19.33 -0.40 -15.59
C ALA A 19 19.49 1.06 -16.10
N GLY A 20 20.46 1.83 -15.58
CA GLY A 20 20.73 3.20 -16.02
C GLY A 20 19.67 4.24 -15.59
N VAL A 21 18.84 3.93 -14.59
CA VAL A 21 17.71 4.79 -14.17
C VAL A 21 17.91 5.44 -12.80
N SER A 22 19.07 5.27 -12.15
CA SER A 22 19.33 5.80 -10.80
C SER A 22 19.10 7.29 -10.64
N GLN A 23 19.30 8.09 -11.70
CA GLN A 23 19.09 9.54 -11.66
C GLN A 23 17.60 9.93 -11.57
N LYS A 24 16.69 9.00 -11.87
CA LYS A 24 15.23 9.23 -11.84
C LYS A 24 14.57 8.64 -10.59
N VAL A 25 15.31 7.88 -9.78
CA VAL A 25 14.75 7.10 -8.66
C VAL A 25 15.48 7.44 -7.37
N LYS A 26 14.71 7.89 -6.36
CA LYS A 26 15.21 8.06 -4.99
C LYS A 26 14.84 6.83 -4.16
N VAL A 27 15.84 6.06 -3.74
CA VAL A 27 15.62 4.91 -2.84
C VAL A 27 15.65 5.40 -1.40
N LEU A 28 14.57 5.10 -0.66
CA LEU A 28 14.47 5.38 0.77
C LEU A 28 14.45 4.08 1.54
N ILE A 29 15.42 3.91 2.43
CA ILE A 29 15.55 2.69 3.23
C ILE A 29 14.86 2.92 4.58
N GLY A 30 13.89 2.08 4.91
CA GLY A 30 13.17 2.13 6.18
C GLY A 30 11.74 1.60 6.08
N HIS A 31 11.06 1.59 7.22
CA HIS A 31 9.64 1.25 7.28
C HIS A 31 8.80 2.40 6.72
N SER A 32 7.83 2.10 5.85
CA SER A 32 6.98 3.11 5.21
C SER A 32 6.25 4.01 6.20
N LEU A 33 5.69 3.42 7.26
CA LEU A 33 4.98 4.18 8.30
C LEU A 33 5.89 5.18 9.04
N SER A 34 7.21 4.95 9.03
CA SER A 34 8.19 5.90 9.58
C SER A 34 8.69 6.89 8.53
N LEU A 35 8.72 6.51 7.25
CA LEU A 35 9.21 7.33 6.16
C LEU A 35 8.16 8.34 5.67
N LEU A 36 6.89 7.94 5.55
CA LEU A 36 5.83 8.80 5.01
C LEU A 36 5.65 10.11 5.80
N PRO A 37 5.61 10.12 7.16
CA PRO A 37 5.58 11.37 7.93
C PRO A 37 6.79 12.26 7.67
N ARG A 38 7.98 11.66 7.56
CA ARG A 38 9.22 12.40 7.30
C ARG A 38 9.22 12.98 5.89
N LEU A 39 8.64 12.27 4.92
CA LEU A 39 8.48 12.79 3.56
C LEU A 39 7.51 13.95 3.56
N ALA A 40 6.37 13.84 4.24
CA ALA A 40 5.41 14.92 4.38
C ALA A 40 6.02 16.18 5.02
N ALA A 41 6.90 16.01 6.01
CA ALA A 41 7.56 17.14 6.68
C ALA A 41 8.64 17.82 5.81
N ASN A 42 9.26 17.08 4.88
CA ASN A 42 10.46 17.54 4.16
C ASN A 42 10.26 17.72 2.65
N MET A 43 9.11 17.30 2.10
CA MET A 43 8.79 17.44 0.68
C MET A 43 7.63 18.41 0.51
N ASN A 44 7.80 19.37 -0.41
CA ASN A 44 6.72 20.24 -0.88
C ASN A 44 5.92 19.60 -2.04
N GLU A 45 6.31 18.41 -2.47
CA GLU A 45 5.70 17.71 -3.58
C GLU A 45 4.78 16.59 -3.09
N ARG A 46 3.71 16.34 -3.84
CA ARG A 46 2.74 15.29 -3.60
C ARG A 46 2.91 14.20 -4.66
N PHE A 47 2.46 12.99 -4.37
CA PHE A 47 2.52 11.88 -5.30
C PHE A 47 1.38 11.97 -6.32
N GLY A 48 1.72 12.07 -7.61
CA GLY A 48 0.78 11.87 -8.71
C GLY A 48 0.43 10.40 -8.96
N GLY A 49 1.17 9.47 -8.33
CA GLY A 49 0.84 8.05 -8.34
C GLY A 49 1.60 7.27 -7.27
N VAL A 50 0.99 6.19 -6.79
CA VAL A 50 1.53 5.30 -5.76
C VAL A 50 1.36 3.86 -6.23
N PHE A 51 2.47 3.12 -6.31
CA PHE A 51 2.44 1.68 -6.46
C PHE A 51 2.81 1.04 -5.12
N THR A 52 1.99 0.11 -4.65
CA THR A 52 2.23 -0.61 -3.39
C THR A 52 2.10 -2.12 -3.60
N ASP A 53 3.18 -2.81 -3.25
CA ASP A 53 3.27 -4.26 -3.13
C ASP A 53 3.59 -4.57 -1.66
N THR A 54 2.80 -3.99 -0.77
CA THR A 54 2.91 -4.22 0.68
C THR A 54 2.15 -5.48 1.07
N ARG A 55 1.91 -5.70 2.37
CA ARG A 55 1.26 -6.93 2.86
C ARG A 55 0.25 -6.62 3.94
N GLY A 56 -0.96 -7.16 3.80
CA GLY A 56 -1.96 -7.21 4.88
C GLY A 56 -2.46 -5.88 5.35
N SER A 57 -2.58 -5.73 6.68
CA SER A 57 -2.88 -4.47 7.40
C SER A 57 -2.00 -3.28 7.02
N ARG A 58 -0.86 -3.50 6.38
CA ARG A 58 -0.02 -2.38 5.94
C ARG A 58 -0.63 -1.60 4.78
N TYR A 59 -1.52 -2.20 3.98
CA TYR A 59 -2.15 -1.49 2.87
C TYR A 59 -3.03 -0.34 3.35
N ASP A 60 -3.94 -0.62 4.27
CA ASP A 60 -4.85 0.40 4.83
C ASP A 60 -4.09 1.41 5.68
N GLN A 61 -3.12 0.98 6.51
CA GLN A 61 -2.29 1.90 7.28
C GLN A 61 -1.52 2.88 6.39
N GLU A 62 -0.87 2.40 5.33
CA GLU A 62 -0.13 3.26 4.41
C GLU A 62 -1.05 4.21 3.63
N LEU A 63 -2.20 3.71 3.16
CA LEU A 63 -3.21 4.54 2.50
C LEU A 63 -3.68 5.67 3.44
N MET A 64 -3.97 5.34 4.70
CA MET A 64 -4.40 6.34 5.69
C MET A 64 -3.31 7.37 5.96
N MET A 65 -2.04 6.96 6.06
CA MET A 65 -0.92 7.89 6.22
C MET A 65 -0.77 8.84 5.02
N LEU A 66 -0.92 8.31 3.80
CA LEU A 66 -0.87 9.11 2.58
C LEU A 66 -1.97 10.18 2.55
N ILE A 67 -3.19 9.81 2.95
CA ILE A 67 -4.33 10.73 3.02
C ILE A 67 -4.14 11.76 4.14
N GLN A 68 -3.85 11.32 5.37
CA GLN A 68 -3.76 12.17 6.56
C GLN A 68 -2.65 13.22 6.45
N HIS A 69 -1.52 12.86 5.83
CA HIS A 69 -0.43 13.79 5.60
C HIS A 69 -0.55 14.57 4.28
N GLY A 70 -1.67 14.43 3.56
CA GLY A 70 -1.92 15.17 2.32
C GLY A 70 -0.93 14.85 1.20
N LEU A 71 -0.37 13.64 1.17
CA LEU A 71 0.71 13.25 0.26
C LEU A 71 0.27 12.90 -1.17
N LEU A 72 -1.03 12.88 -1.49
CA LEU A 72 -1.57 12.45 -2.79
C LEU A 72 -2.12 13.62 -3.61
N GLU A 73 -1.62 13.86 -4.82
CA GLU A 73 -2.21 14.85 -5.73
C GLU A 73 -3.69 14.55 -6.05
N PRO A 74 -4.53 15.55 -6.36
CA PRO A 74 -5.85 15.26 -6.92
C PRO A 74 -5.64 14.49 -8.22
N LYS A 75 -6.44 13.45 -8.44
CA LYS A 75 -6.33 12.46 -9.52
C LYS A 75 -5.10 11.54 -9.44
N ALA A 76 -4.42 11.48 -8.29
CA ALA A 76 -3.34 10.51 -8.10
C ALA A 76 -3.82 9.07 -8.32
N VAL A 77 -3.03 8.27 -9.01
CA VAL A 77 -3.33 6.86 -9.30
C VAL A 77 -2.67 5.97 -8.27
N ILE A 78 -3.45 5.17 -7.55
CA ILE A 78 -2.97 4.19 -6.58
C ILE A 78 -3.16 2.81 -7.18
N VAL A 79 -2.07 2.05 -7.25
CA VAL A 79 -2.07 0.67 -7.72
C VAL A 79 -1.59 -0.22 -6.58
N ALA A 80 -2.41 -1.19 -6.18
CA ALA A 80 -2.08 -2.17 -5.15
C ALA A 80 -2.10 -3.58 -5.72
N ASP A 81 -0.98 -4.28 -5.60
CA ASP A 81 -0.85 -5.68 -6.01
C ASP A 81 -1.23 -6.64 -4.87
N ASN A 82 -1.45 -7.91 -5.18
CA ASN A 82 -1.69 -8.99 -4.21
C ASN A 82 -2.81 -8.72 -3.19
N VAL A 83 -3.90 -8.08 -3.61
CA VAL A 83 -4.97 -7.66 -2.68
C VAL A 83 -5.92 -8.80 -2.29
N LEU A 84 -5.93 -9.92 -3.02
CA LEU A 84 -6.80 -11.07 -2.75
C LEU A 84 -6.14 -12.12 -1.84
N LYS A 85 -4.83 -12.37 -1.94
CA LYS A 85 -4.17 -13.48 -1.20
C LYS A 85 -2.94 -13.04 -0.39
N PRO A 86 -2.92 -13.33 0.93
CA PRO A 86 -3.98 -13.89 1.78
C PRO A 86 -5.12 -12.90 2.09
N GLY A 87 -5.14 -11.76 1.40
CA GLY A 87 -6.23 -10.79 1.43
C GLY A 87 -5.88 -9.49 2.14
N THR A 88 -6.51 -8.41 1.68
CA THR A 88 -6.44 -7.05 2.26
C THR A 88 -7.84 -6.47 2.43
N PRO A 89 -8.73 -7.16 3.17
CA PRO A 89 -10.17 -6.89 3.14
C PRO A 89 -10.53 -5.47 3.61
N LEU A 90 -9.82 -4.95 4.63
CA LEU A 90 -10.03 -3.59 5.13
C LEU A 90 -9.63 -2.54 4.08
N TYR A 91 -8.47 -2.71 3.44
CA TYR A 91 -8.04 -1.84 2.34
C TYR A 91 -9.04 -1.85 1.17
N LEU A 92 -9.45 -3.03 0.71
CA LEU A 92 -10.42 -3.15 -0.38
C LEU A 92 -11.75 -2.48 -0.02
N TRP A 93 -12.22 -2.68 1.22
CA TRP A 93 -13.42 -2.02 1.69
C TRP A 93 -13.27 -0.50 1.73
N LEU A 94 -12.16 0.03 2.28
CA LEU A 94 -11.89 1.47 2.31
C LEU A 94 -11.94 2.07 0.90
N ILE A 95 -11.16 1.50 -0.03
CA ILE A 95 -10.96 2.10 -1.35
C ILE A 95 -12.16 1.91 -2.30
N THR A 96 -13.11 1.05 -1.95
CA THR A 96 -14.36 0.84 -2.71
C THR A 96 -15.56 1.54 -2.07
N ARG A 97 -15.47 1.96 -0.81
CA ARG A 97 -16.56 2.64 -0.08
C ARG A 97 -16.33 4.12 0.13
N ASP A 98 -15.09 4.56 0.08
CA ASP A 98 -14.75 5.96 0.21
C ASP A 98 -14.90 6.66 -1.15
N ALA A 99 -15.82 7.62 -1.19
CA ALA A 99 -16.17 8.40 -2.38
C ALA A 99 -15.00 9.20 -2.98
N ARG A 100 -13.92 9.39 -2.19
CA ARG A 100 -12.68 9.99 -2.68
C ARG A 100 -11.91 9.05 -3.61
N PHE A 101 -12.36 7.82 -3.82
CA PHE A 101 -11.68 6.85 -4.68
C PHE A 101 -12.63 6.29 -5.73
N LYS A 102 -12.21 6.39 -6.99
CA LYS A 102 -12.79 5.60 -8.08
C LYS A 102 -11.92 4.37 -8.31
N THR A 103 -12.43 3.20 -7.96
CA THR A 103 -11.65 1.95 -7.96
C THR A 103 -12.15 0.93 -8.97
N GLU A 104 -11.20 0.31 -9.66
CA GLU A 104 -11.41 -0.88 -10.49
C GLU A 104 -10.50 -2.01 -9.99
N ILE A 105 -11.04 -3.23 -9.96
CA ILE A 105 -10.31 -4.43 -9.49
C ILE A 105 -10.06 -5.34 -10.69
N TYR A 106 -8.80 -5.66 -10.92
CA TYR A 106 -8.33 -6.46 -12.04
C TYR A 106 -7.89 -7.84 -11.56
N PRO A 107 -8.48 -8.93 -12.07
CA PRO A 107 -7.97 -10.27 -11.82
C PRO A 107 -6.68 -10.49 -12.60
N VAL A 108 -5.62 -10.86 -11.89
CA VAL A 108 -4.29 -11.14 -12.42
C VAL A 108 -3.89 -12.58 -12.09
N GLY A 109 -3.10 -13.20 -12.96
CA GLY A 109 -2.50 -14.51 -12.66
C GLY A 109 -1.28 -14.31 -11.77
N GLU A 110 -1.13 -15.13 -10.72
CA GLU A 110 0.11 -15.16 -9.95
C GLU A 110 1.26 -15.66 -10.83
N PHE A 111 2.40 -14.98 -10.77
CA PHE A 111 3.57 -15.34 -11.56
C PHE A 111 4.13 -16.74 -11.21
N ALA A 112 3.99 -17.16 -9.94
CA ALA A 112 4.65 -18.36 -9.42
C ALA A 112 3.73 -19.60 -9.33
N MET A 113 2.42 -19.44 -9.44
CA MET A 113 1.44 -20.53 -9.25
C MET A 113 0.22 -20.33 -10.15
N PRO A 114 -0.50 -21.40 -10.55
CA PRO A 114 -1.76 -21.31 -11.29
C PRO A 114 -2.90 -20.86 -10.37
N ALA A 115 -2.73 -19.70 -9.73
CA ALA A 115 -3.63 -19.10 -8.78
C ALA A 115 -3.99 -17.70 -9.27
N LYS A 116 -5.27 -17.34 -9.17
CA LYS A 116 -5.71 -15.96 -9.42
C LYS A 116 -5.46 -15.11 -8.18
N ASP A 117 -4.95 -13.91 -8.39
CA ASP A 117 -4.87 -12.82 -7.41
C ASP A 117 -5.55 -11.58 -8.01
N TRP A 118 -5.66 -10.53 -7.23
CA TRP A 118 -6.22 -9.25 -7.67
C TRP A 118 -5.20 -8.14 -7.55
N MET A 119 -5.33 -7.18 -8.45
CA MET A 119 -4.70 -5.86 -8.38
C MET A 119 -5.80 -4.81 -8.40
N SER A 120 -5.77 -3.84 -7.47
CA SER A 120 -6.69 -2.71 -7.52
C SER A 120 -6.02 -1.49 -8.13
N VAL A 121 -6.76 -0.76 -8.96
CA VAL A 121 -6.37 0.53 -9.53
C VAL A 121 -7.41 1.56 -9.08
N SER A 122 -6.95 2.58 -8.38
CA SER A 122 -7.81 3.57 -7.75
C SER A 122 -7.37 4.97 -8.09
N ILE A 123 -8.29 5.83 -8.49
CA ILE A 123 -8.04 7.25 -8.75
C ILE A 123 -8.52 8.04 -7.55
N TYR A 124 -7.63 8.79 -6.92
CA TYR A 124 -7.95 9.66 -5.79
C TYR A 124 -8.57 10.98 -6.26
N ASP A 125 -9.75 11.30 -5.77
CA ASP A 125 -10.50 12.51 -6.08
C ASP A 125 -11.07 13.12 -4.80
N PRO A 126 -10.31 13.98 -4.09
CA PRO A 126 -10.77 14.55 -2.83
C PRO A 126 -12.02 15.43 -2.98
N GLU A 127 -12.26 15.97 -4.17
CA GLU A 127 -13.40 16.84 -4.46
C GLU A 127 -14.68 16.04 -4.75
N ALA A 128 -14.58 14.79 -5.22
CA ALA A 128 -15.73 13.94 -5.49
C ALA A 128 -16.59 13.72 -4.22
N ALA A 129 -15.94 13.51 -3.07
CA ALA A 129 -16.64 13.35 -1.79
C ALA A 129 -17.31 14.66 -1.32
N ALA A 130 -16.71 15.81 -1.61
CA ALA A 130 -17.31 17.10 -1.28
C ALA A 130 -18.54 17.39 -2.17
N ALA A 131 -18.50 16.97 -3.43
CA ALA A 131 -19.58 17.15 -4.40
C ALA A 131 -20.75 16.17 -4.19
N SER A 132 -20.50 14.96 -3.69
CA SER A 132 -21.54 13.95 -3.45
C SER A 132 -22.37 14.21 -2.19
N GLY A 133 -21.92 15.12 -1.30
CA GLY A 133 -22.56 15.36 -0.01
C GLY A 133 -22.52 14.14 0.91
N GLU A 134 -21.65 13.17 0.63
CA GLU A 134 -21.55 11.93 1.39
C GLU A 134 -21.02 12.18 2.80
N GLN A 135 -21.63 11.48 3.75
CA GLN A 135 -21.19 11.46 5.14
C GLN A 135 -19.79 10.85 5.24
N PRO A 136 -19.04 11.14 6.32
CA PRO A 136 -17.76 10.49 6.59
C PRO A 136 -17.91 8.97 6.46
N LEU A 137 -16.89 8.33 5.88
CA LEU A 137 -16.88 6.88 5.72
C LEU A 137 -17.26 6.21 7.05
N PRO A 138 -18.28 5.31 7.07
CA PRO A 138 -18.72 4.70 8.31
C PRO A 138 -17.58 3.89 8.96
N SER A 139 -17.69 3.54 10.23
CA SER A 139 -16.73 2.59 10.81
C SER A 139 -16.82 1.23 10.09
N PRO A 140 -15.69 0.55 9.84
CA PRO A 140 -15.68 -0.79 9.27
C PRO A 140 -16.57 -1.77 10.09
N PRO A 141 -17.36 -2.64 9.45
CA PRO A 141 -18.13 -3.67 10.16
C PRO A 141 -17.25 -4.59 11.00
N ALA A 142 -17.76 -5.08 12.13
CA ALA A 142 -16.99 -5.94 13.04
C ALA A 142 -16.56 -7.25 12.36
N GLU A 143 -17.39 -7.81 11.49
CA GLU A 143 -17.10 -9.00 10.70
C GLU A 143 -15.93 -8.77 9.74
N LEU A 144 -15.84 -7.56 9.16
CA LEU A 144 -14.74 -7.19 8.28
C LEU A 144 -13.43 -7.09 9.05
N LEU A 145 -13.46 -6.52 10.27
CA LEU A 145 -12.28 -6.45 11.14
C LEU A 145 -11.81 -7.84 11.56
N ARG A 146 -12.73 -8.77 11.84
CA ARG A 146 -12.40 -10.19 12.11
C ARG A 146 -11.77 -10.85 10.89
N LEU A 147 -12.33 -10.64 9.70
CA LEU A 147 -11.77 -11.17 8.45
C LEU A 147 -10.37 -10.60 8.19
N HIS A 148 -10.16 -9.33 8.47
CA HIS A 148 -8.87 -8.66 8.36
C HIS A 148 -7.82 -9.28 9.28
N ALA A 149 -8.16 -9.48 10.56
CA ALA A 149 -7.28 -10.15 11.52
C ALA A 149 -6.97 -11.60 11.12
N ALA A 150 -7.97 -12.34 10.64
CA ALA A 150 -7.77 -13.70 10.16
C ALA A 150 -6.85 -13.78 8.92
N ALA A 151 -6.97 -12.83 7.99
CA ALA A 151 -6.08 -12.74 6.83
C ALA A 151 -4.62 -12.48 7.23
N ASP A 152 -4.40 -11.63 8.22
CA ASP A 152 -3.07 -11.37 8.79
C ASP A 152 -2.51 -12.60 9.53
N GLU A 153 -3.34 -13.31 10.28
CA GLU A 153 -2.94 -14.56 10.94
C GLU A 153 -2.57 -15.66 9.92
N MET A 154 -3.39 -15.84 8.88
CA MET A 154 -3.10 -16.79 7.80
C MET A 154 -1.76 -16.47 7.12
N ARG A 155 -1.47 -15.17 6.93
CA ARG A 155 -0.17 -14.73 6.41
C ARG A 155 0.97 -15.10 7.35
N ALA A 156 0.86 -14.77 8.64
CA ALA A 156 1.88 -15.06 9.63
C ALA A 156 2.18 -16.56 9.69
N ARG A 157 1.13 -17.40 9.66
CA ARG A 157 1.28 -18.87 9.58
C ARG A 157 1.97 -19.31 8.29
N GLY A 158 1.60 -18.73 7.15
CA GLY A 158 2.25 -19.01 5.86
C GLY A 158 3.74 -18.67 5.87
N GLU A 159 4.14 -17.56 6.48
CA GLU A 159 5.55 -17.17 6.60
C GLU A 159 6.36 -18.12 7.50
N LEU A 160 5.72 -18.75 8.50
CA LEU A 160 6.36 -19.75 9.36
C LEU A 160 6.57 -21.10 8.66
N LEU A 161 5.72 -21.46 7.69
CA LEU A 161 5.79 -22.74 6.95
C LEU A 161 6.88 -22.77 5.87
N PHE A 162 7.47 -21.62 5.51
CA PHE A 162 8.57 -21.51 4.53
C PHE A 162 9.82 -20.88 5.17
N PRO A 163 10.61 -21.64 5.96
CA PRO A 163 11.71 -21.13 6.79
C PRO A 163 12.93 -20.59 6.02
N GLY A 164 12.87 -20.45 4.69
CA GLY A 164 13.93 -19.90 3.84
C GLY A 164 13.75 -18.44 3.40
N ARG A 165 12.64 -17.77 3.74
CA ARG A 165 12.50 -16.33 3.46
C ARG A 165 13.25 -15.53 4.53
N ILE A 166 14.21 -14.71 4.08
CA ILE A 166 14.95 -13.77 4.93
C ILE A 166 13.93 -12.97 5.77
N ARG A 167 13.88 -13.24 7.08
CA ARG A 167 13.16 -12.40 8.02
C ARG A 167 13.81 -11.02 7.99
N CYS A 168 13.01 -9.99 7.72
CA CYS A 168 13.43 -8.63 7.99
C CYS A 168 13.45 -8.48 9.52
N ASN A 169 14.64 -8.55 10.13
CA ASN A 169 14.82 -8.36 11.59
C ASN A 169 14.37 -6.98 12.10
N PHE A 170 13.96 -6.08 11.21
CA PHE A 170 13.38 -4.78 11.53
C PHE A 170 11.85 -4.78 11.74
N CYS A 171 11.16 -5.90 11.45
CA CYS A 171 9.70 -6.01 11.58
C CYS A 171 9.22 -6.47 12.97
N ASP A 172 10.12 -7.01 13.80
CA ASP A 172 9.78 -7.64 15.10
C ASP A 172 10.08 -6.75 16.32
N THR A 173 10.37 -5.45 16.14
CA THR A 173 10.50 -4.56 17.31
C THR A 173 9.12 -4.21 17.83
N GLN A 174 8.70 -4.92 18.88
CA GLN A 174 7.75 -4.40 19.87
C GLN A 174 8.21 -2.99 20.24
N ILE A 175 7.31 -2.02 20.09
CA ILE A 175 7.49 -0.68 20.65
C ILE A 175 7.34 -0.86 22.17
N PRO A 176 8.39 -0.68 23.00
CA PRO A 176 8.18 -0.51 24.42
C PRO A 176 7.55 0.87 24.68
N ASP A 177 6.68 0.93 25.69
CA ASP A 177 6.04 2.15 26.18
C ASP A 177 7.03 3.30 26.45
#